data_AF-A0A662LQF7-F1
#
_entry.id   AF-A0A662LQF7-F1
#
_cell.length_a   1.000
_cell.length_b   1.000
_cell.length_c   1.000
_cell.angle_alpha   90.00
_cell.angle_beta   90.00
_cell.angle_gamma   90.00
#
_symmetry.space_group_name_H-M   'P 1'
#
loop_
_entity.id
_entity.type
_entity.pdbx_description
1 polymer ?
#
loop_
_entity_poly.entity_id
_entity_poly.type
_entity_poly.pdbx_seq_one_letter_code
_entity_poly.pdbx_strand_id
1 'polypeptide(L)' 'MLQVNTILIIAGIFVLLFGLASLINPNLARFINCPGNAQIKAIMSSILGVVLILIGLLIL' A
#
# COMPACT_ATOMS: atom_id res chain seq x y z
N MET A 1 7.28 21.05 -4.45
CA MET A 1 5.98 20.37 -4.21
C MET A 1 5.81 19.17 -5.13
N LEU A 2 5.98 19.32 -6.46
CA LEU A 2 5.91 18.22 -7.43
C LEU A 2 6.72 16.96 -7.05
N GLN A 3 7.98 17.12 -6.61
CA GLN A 3 8.85 15.98 -6.24
C GLN A 3 8.30 15.14 -5.07
N VAL A 4 7.68 15.75 -4.06
CA VAL A 4 7.10 15.05 -2.91
C VAL A 4 5.90 14.22 -3.35
N ASN A 5 5.07 14.79 -4.23
CA ASN A 5 3.89 14.14 -4.77
C ASN A 5 4.27 12.92 -5.63
N THR A 6 5.33 13.01 -6.45
CA THR A 6 5.86 11.87 -7.20
C THR A 6 6.35 10.76 -6.27
N ILE A 7 7.06 11.09 -5.18
CA ILE A 7 7.52 10.10 -4.19
C ILE A 7 6.34 9.40 -3.51
N LEU A 8 5.29 10.15 -3.13
CA LEU A 8 4.07 9.58 -2.53
C LEU A 8 3.37 8.60 -3.48
N ILE A 9 3.27 8.94 -4.76
CA ILE A 9 2.68 8.04 -5.77
C ILE A 9 3.50 6.76 -5.91
N ILE A 10 4.82 6.86 -6.03
CA ILE A 10 5.71 5.69 -6.15
C ILE A 10 5.61 4.82 -4.90
N ALA A 11 5.69 5.41 -3.71
CA ALA A 11 5.55 4.69 -2.45
C ALA A 11 4.17 4.00 -2.35
N GLY A 12 3.10 4.69 -2.73
CA GLY A 12 1.75 4.14 -2.76
C GLY A 12 1.60 2.96 -3.72
N ILE A 13 2.21 3.02 -4.92
CA ILE A 13 2.26 1.91 -5.87
C ILE A 13 2.97 0.70 -5.26
N PHE A 14 4.14 0.90 -4.64
CA PHE A 14 4.87 -0.20 -3.98
C PHE A 14 4.04 -0.85 -2.87
N VAL A 15 3.40 -0.05 -2.01
CA VAL A 15 2.57 -0.53 -0.90
C VAL A 15 1.33 -1.27 -1.41
N LEU A 16 0.70 -0.77 -2.48
CA LEU A 16 -0.43 -1.42 -3.15
C LEU A 16 -0.03 -2.78 -3.73
N LEU A 17 1.05 -2.83 -4.51
CA LEU A 17 1.55 -4.07 -5.09
C LEU A 17 1.97 -5.08 -4.02
N PHE A 18 2.57 -4.63 -2.92
CA PHE A 18 2.92 -5.49 -1.81
C PHE A 18 1.68 -6.08 -1.12
N GLY A 19 0.63 -5.26 -0.92
CA GLY A 19 -0.66 -5.73 -0.41
C GLY A 19 -1.29 -6.78 -1.32
N LEU A 20 -1.32 -6.54 -2.63
CA LEU A 20 -1.84 -7.49 -3.61
C LEU A 20 -1.03 -8.79 -3.67
N ALA A 21 0.30 -8.70 -3.67
CA ALA A 21 1.20 -9.86 -3.62
C ALA A 21 0.96 -10.68 -2.34
N SER A 22 0.67 -10.02 -1.22
CA SER A 22 0.36 -10.67 0.05
C SER A 22 -1.00 -11.40 0.06
N LEU A 23 -1.92 -11.08 -0.84
CA LEU A 23 -3.15 -11.88 -1.04
C LEU A 23 -2.84 -13.21 -1.73
N ILE A 24 -1.88 -13.21 -2.66
CA ILE A 24 -1.46 -14.41 -3.42
C ILE A 24 -0.53 -15.29 -2.57
N ASN A 25 0.37 -14.68 -1.80
CA ASN A 25 1.28 -15.37 -0.90
C ASN A 25 1.12 -14.88 0.55
N PRO A 26 0.32 -15.59 1.38
CA PRO A 26 0.04 -15.21 2.76
C PRO A 26 1.28 -15.08 3.65
N ASN A 27 2.41 -15.71 3.29
CA ASN A 27 3.66 -15.56 4.03
C ASN A 27 4.20 -14.13 3.98
N LEU A 28 3.85 -13.34 2.96
CA LEU A 28 4.24 -11.93 2.88
C LEU A 28 3.48 -11.07 3.89
N ALA A 29 2.29 -11.50 4.34
CA ALA A 29 1.48 -10.77 5.32
C ALA A 29 2.17 -10.66 6.69
N ARG A 30 3.18 -11.49 6.97
CA ARG A 30 4.00 -11.40 8.19
C ARG A 30 4.78 -10.09 8.30
N PHE A 31 5.09 -9.47 7.16
CA PHE A 31 5.77 -8.18 7.10
C PHE A 31 4.80 -7.00 7.27
N ILE A 32 3.49 -7.27 7.26
CA ILE A 32 2.46 -6.26 7.47
C ILE A 32 2.09 -6.23 8.96
N ASN A 33 2.52 -5.17 9.63
CA ASN A 33 2.23 -4.95 11.04
C ASN A 33 0.83 -4.34 11.22
N CYS A 34 -0.19 -5.14 10.96
CA CYS A 34 -1.60 -4.81 11.16
C CYS A 34 -2.28 -5.95 11.94
N PRO A 35 -3.22 -5.68 12.86
CA PRO A 35 -4.00 -6.74 13.51
C PRO A 35 -4.90 -7.47 12.49
N GLY A 36 -5.20 -8.73 12.79
CA GLY A 36 -6.06 -9.57 11.95
C GLY A 36 -5.32 -10.69 11.21
N ASN A 37 -6.08 -11.43 10.40
CA ASN A 37 -5.56 -12.54 9.60
C ASN A 37 -4.77 -12.03 8.36
N ALA A 38 -4.09 -12.93 7.66
CA ALA A 38 -3.26 -12.56 6.51
C ALA A 38 -4.03 -11.81 5.41
N GLN A 39 -5.29 -12.18 5.17
CA GLN A 39 -6.15 -11.52 4.18
C GLN A 39 -6.49 -10.08 4.59
N ILE A 40 -6.90 -9.87 5.84
CA ILE A 40 -7.19 -8.54 6.38
C ILE A 40 -5.95 -7.66 6.30
N LYS A 41 -4.78 -8.17 6.71
CA LYS A 41 -3.51 -7.43 6.63
C LYS A 41 -3.21 -6.99 5.18
N ALA A 42 -3.37 -7.90 4.22
CA ALA A 42 -3.12 -7.63 2.80
C ALA A 42 -4.11 -6.60 2.22
N ILE A 43 -5.39 -6.70 2.57
CA ILE A 43 -6.42 -5.72 2.19
C ILE A 43 -6.07 -4.34 2.77
N MET A 44 -5.71 -4.26 4.06
CA MET A 44 -5.35 -3.00 4.72
C MET A 44 -4.12 -2.34 4.08
N SER A 45 -3.09 -3.12 3.75
CA SER A 45 -1.93 -2.62 2.99
C SER A 45 -2.33 -2.10 1.62
N SER A 46 -3.22 -2.81 0.92
CA SER A 46 -3.69 -2.39 -0.41
C SER A 46 -4.45 -1.07 -0.34
N ILE A 47 -5.35 -0.91 0.62
CA ILE A 47 -6.12 0.33 0.85
C ILE A 47 -5.16 1.48 1.14
N LEU A 48 -4.16 1.30 2.01
CA LEU A 48 -3.16 2.33 2.31
C LEU A 48 -2.40 2.76 1.05
N GLY A 49 -2.00 1.81 0.21
CA GLY A 49 -1.34 2.12 -1.07
C GLY A 49 -2.22 2.98 -1.98
N VAL A 50 -3.52 2.65 -2.11
CA VAL A 50 -4.48 3.47 -2.86
C VAL A 50 -4.59 4.87 -2.27
N VAL A 51 -4.72 5.01 -0.95
CA VAL A 51 -4.82 6.32 -0.28
C VAL A 51 -3.59 7.18 -0.56
N LEU A 52 -2.38 6.62 -0.49
CA LEU A 52 -1.14 7.35 -0.79
C LEU A 52 -1.10 7.85 -2.24
N ILE A 53 -1.54 7.03 -3.20
CA ILE A 53 -1.64 7.42 -4.61
C ILE A 53 -2.64 8.57 -4.78
N LEU A 54 -3.83 8.47 -4.17
CA LEU A 54 -4.85 9.51 -4.26
C LEU A 54 -4.37 10.84 -3.66
N ILE A 55 -3.71 10.80 -2.50
CA ILE A 55 -3.11 11.98 -1.87
C ILE A 55 -2.06 12.61 -2.79
N GLY A 56 -1.16 11.79 -3.35
CA GLY A 56 -0.13 12.29 -4.26
C GLY A 56 -0.68 12.91 -5.56
N LEU A 57 -1.83 12.43 -6.05
CA LEU A 57 -2.50 12.99 -7.22
C LEU A 57 -3.33 14.24 -6.91
N LEU A 58 -3.99 14.29 -5.75
CA LEU A 58 -4.86 15.40 -5.34
C LEU A 58 -4.07 16.63 -4.87
N ILE A 59 -2.87 16.42 -4.33
CA ILE A 59 -1.98 17.50 -3.86
C ILE A 59 -1.01 17.95 -4.98
N LEU A 60 -1.12 17.39 -6.19
CA LEU A 60 -0.24 17.66 -7.34
C LEU A 60 -0.26 19.13 -7.80
#